data_AF-A0AAV1E701-F1
#
_entry.id   AF-A0AAV1E701-F1
#
_cell.length_a   1.000
_cell.length_b   1.000
_cell.length_c   1.000
_cell.angle_alpha   90.00
_cell.angle_beta   90.00
_cell.angle_gamma   90.00
#
_symmetry.space_group_name_H-M   'P 1'
#
loop_
_entity.id
_entity.type
_entity.pdbx_description
1 polymer ?
#
loop_
_entity_poly.entity_id
_entity_poly.type
_entity_poly.pdbx_seq_one_letter_code
_entity_poly.pdbx_strand_id
1 'polypeptide(L)'
;MPVGRNGEVRCLKRRDVIDALADALPPKTIRFGCKAISVEEDPQSMSPLLQLTDARVVRAKVLIGCDGLYSKVANYLGLRPTSVSAVGSVRGLTNYPKGHCFPSASIRMKRDHGVANLVGRIPINDKLVYWFVGIKMSQLDGKYPNDPELVKQETLKHVTGFPAHAIEMIAKSNVGSVSFAHLRYRLQWEIMMGKFYKGSVTVLGDAMHAMGPFLGQGGSATLEDAVVFARNMGQKILYSGQSDEGGQQIMNPERIEEAFDQYVKERRNRIIRLSLQAHLIGVILGSTSSVAKFIAVFILLTVFRDQSAHSKYDCGKL
;
A
#
# COMPACT_ATOMS: atom_id res chain seq x y z
N MET A 1 5.31 2.68 15.57
CA MET A 1 3.89 2.27 15.51
C MET A 1 3.61 1.46 16.76
N PRO A 2 2.45 1.57 17.41
CA PRO A 2 2.18 0.76 18.59
C PRO A 2 2.07 -0.71 18.16
N VAL A 3 3.14 -1.45 18.36
CA VAL A 3 3.10 -2.91 18.38
C VAL A 3 2.89 -3.26 19.85
N GLY A 4 2.00 -4.20 20.16
CA GLY A 4 1.66 -4.55 21.54
C GLY A 4 2.90 -4.92 22.37
N ARG A 5 2.77 -5.01 23.70
CA ARG A 5 3.90 -5.21 24.65
C ARG A 5 4.88 -6.35 24.31
N ASN A 6 4.47 -7.34 23.49
CA ASN A 6 5.27 -8.51 23.13
C ASN A 6 5.61 -8.62 21.64
N GLY A 7 5.36 -7.60 20.81
CA GLY A 7 5.61 -7.69 19.37
C GLY A 7 6.86 -6.95 18.91
N GLU A 8 7.53 -7.50 17.90
CA GLU A 8 8.72 -6.93 17.28
C GLU A 8 8.36 -6.12 16.03
N VAL A 9 9.10 -5.04 15.75
CA VAL A 9 9.05 -4.33 14.46
C VAL A 9 10.32 -4.62 13.70
N ARG A 10 10.21 -5.28 12.55
CA ARG A 10 11.31 -5.45 11.60
C ARG A 10 11.10 -4.58 10.38
N CYS A 11 12.14 -3.84 9.99
CA CYS A 11 12.16 -3.09 8.75
C CYS A 11 13.03 -3.84 7.74
N LEU A 12 12.47 -4.09 6.55
CA LEU A 12 13.17 -4.71 5.44
C LEU A 12 13.19 -3.74 4.26
N LYS A 13 14.21 -3.83 3.41
CA LYS A 13 14.15 -3.13 2.13
C LYS A 13 13.05 -3.76 1.29
N ARG A 14 12.24 -2.92 0.66
CA ARG A 14 11.18 -3.37 -0.26
C ARG A 14 11.73 -4.27 -1.37
N ARG A 15 12.91 -3.94 -1.89
CA ARG A 15 13.57 -4.72 -2.94
C ARG A 15 13.84 -6.16 -2.48
N ASP A 16 14.47 -6.34 -1.33
CA ASP A 16 14.81 -7.66 -0.80
C ASP A 16 13.56 -8.56 -0.64
N VAL A 17 12.43 -7.98 -0.21
CA VAL A 17 11.15 -8.72 -0.12
C VAL A 17 10.60 -9.08 -1.50
N ILE A 18 10.66 -8.16 -2.46
CA ILE A 18 10.19 -8.42 -3.83
C ILE A 18 11.06 -9.47 -4.52
N ASP A 19 12.39 -9.36 -4.39
CA ASP A 19 13.34 -10.29 -4.99
C ASP A 19 13.11 -11.70 -4.41
N ALA A 20 12.99 -11.84 -3.08
CA ALA A 20 12.70 -13.12 -2.44
C ALA A 20 11.36 -13.76 -2.90
N LEU A 21 10.31 -12.95 -3.09
CA LEU A 21 9.02 -13.44 -3.61
C LEU A 21 9.10 -13.82 -5.09
N ALA A 22 9.86 -13.08 -5.89
CA ALA A 22 10.05 -13.33 -7.31
C ALA A 22 10.87 -14.60 -7.55
N ASP A 23 11.93 -14.81 -6.77
CA ASP A 23 12.82 -15.97 -6.86
C ASP A 23 12.11 -17.29 -6.49
N ALA A 24 11.02 -17.21 -5.73
CA ALA A 24 10.19 -18.37 -5.38
C ALA A 24 9.24 -18.80 -6.51
N LEU A 25 9.13 -18.04 -7.60
CA LEU A 25 8.22 -18.35 -8.71
C LEU A 25 8.90 -19.27 -9.75
N PRO A 26 8.13 -20.12 -10.45
CA PRO A 26 8.66 -20.88 -11.56
C PRO A 26 9.30 -19.98 -12.64
N PRO A 27 10.33 -20.48 -13.35
CA PRO A 27 10.91 -19.74 -14.46
C PRO A 27 9.84 -19.30 -15.47
N LYS A 28 10.00 -18.09 -16.03
CA LYS A 28 9.10 -17.46 -17.02
C LYS A 28 7.73 -17.03 -16.49
N THR A 29 7.45 -17.11 -15.18
CA THR A 29 6.21 -16.53 -14.60
C THR A 29 6.17 -15.00 -14.72
N ILE A 30 7.30 -14.31 -14.51
CA ILE A 30 7.38 -12.85 -14.62
C ILE A 30 7.81 -12.44 -16.03
N ARG A 31 7.06 -11.51 -16.63
CA ARG A 31 7.38 -10.90 -17.94
C ARG A 31 7.52 -9.40 -17.80
N PHE A 32 8.74 -8.88 -17.92
CA PHE A 32 9.03 -7.44 -17.92
C PHE A 32 8.72 -6.79 -19.27
N GLY A 33 8.62 -5.46 -19.29
CA GLY A 33 8.28 -4.68 -20.50
C GLY A 33 6.79 -4.75 -20.89
N CYS A 34 5.95 -5.42 -20.09
CA CYS A 34 4.54 -5.63 -20.37
C CYS A 34 3.64 -4.65 -19.59
N LYS A 35 3.72 -3.34 -19.89
CA LYS A 35 2.88 -2.35 -19.20
C LYS A 35 1.44 -2.40 -19.74
N ALA A 36 0.48 -2.70 -18.88
CA ALA A 36 -0.94 -2.64 -19.20
C ALA A 36 -1.41 -1.19 -19.42
N ILE A 37 -2.22 -0.97 -20.46
CA ILE A 37 -2.79 0.35 -20.79
C ILE A 37 -4.31 0.41 -20.61
N SER A 38 -5.00 -0.68 -20.93
CA SER A 38 -6.45 -0.83 -20.82
C SER A 38 -6.82 -2.31 -20.64
N VAL A 39 -8.05 -2.51 -20.16
CA VAL A 39 -8.71 -3.81 -20.11
C VAL A 39 -10.00 -3.66 -20.90
N GLU A 40 -10.24 -4.60 -21.79
CA GLU A 40 -11.48 -4.71 -22.56
C GLU A 40 -12.05 -6.12 -22.35
N GLU A 41 -13.29 -6.31 -22.78
CA GLU A 41 -13.98 -7.59 -22.70
C GLU A 41 -14.21 -8.10 -24.11
N ASP A 42 -13.85 -9.35 -24.37
CA ASP A 42 -14.15 -9.96 -25.66
C ASP A 42 -15.67 -10.16 -25.82
N PRO A 43 -16.31 -9.62 -26.88
CA PRO A 43 -17.76 -9.73 -27.07
C PRO A 43 -18.28 -11.16 -27.26
N GLN A 44 -17.44 -12.09 -27.72
CA GLN A 44 -17.82 -13.49 -27.97
C GLN A 44 -17.58 -14.36 -26.74
N SER A 45 -16.40 -14.25 -26.13
CA SER A 45 -16.00 -15.13 -25.04
C SER A 45 -16.17 -14.55 -23.64
N MET A 46 -16.56 -13.26 -23.53
CA MET A 46 -16.68 -12.52 -22.26
C MET A 46 -15.42 -12.57 -21.40
N SER A 47 -14.26 -12.81 -22.03
CA SER A 47 -12.96 -12.93 -21.35
C SER A 47 -12.22 -11.60 -21.36
N PRO A 48 -11.46 -11.26 -20.32
CA PRO A 48 -10.66 -10.05 -20.29
C PRO A 48 -9.54 -10.07 -21.34
N LEU A 49 -9.46 -8.97 -22.08
CA LEU A 49 -8.41 -8.63 -23.04
C LEU A 49 -7.56 -7.51 -22.43
N LEU A 50 -6.31 -7.83 -22.08
CA LEU A 50 -5.36 -6.88 -21.53
C LEU A 50 -4.51 -6.30 -22.68
N GLN A 51 -4.68 -5.02 -22.99
CA GLN A 51 -3.84 -4.34 -23.97
C GLN A 51 -2.54 -3.86 -23.30
N LEU A 52 -1.41 -4.09 -23.97
CA LEU A 52 -0.09 -3.70 -23.52
C LEU A 52 0.44 -2.50 -24.34
N THR A 53 1.43 -1.80 -23.79
CA THR A 53 2.08 -0.65 -24.45
C THR A 53 2.74 -0.97 -25.79
N ASP A 54 3.06 -2.24 -26.05
CA ASP A 54 3.67 -2.70 -27.31
C ASP A 54 2.64 -3.26 -28.30
N ALA A 55 1.38 -2.87 -28.15
CA ALA A 55 0.23 -3.29 -28.96
C ALA A 55 -0.14 -4.78 -28.87
N ARG A 56 0.58 -5.59 -28.08
CA ARG A 56 0.15 -6.97 -27.82
C ARG A 56 -1.11 -6.98 -26.96
N VAL A 57 -1.98 -7.94 -27.25
CA VAL A 57 -3.19 -8.21 -26.47
C VAL A 57 -3.04 -9.56 -25.78
N VAL A 58 -3.22 -9.58 -24.47
CA VAL A 58 -3.23 -10.82 -23.69
C VAL A 58 -4.67 -11.17 -23.34
N ARG A 59 -5.16 -12.27 -23.89
CA ARG A 59 -6.43 -12.87 -23.48
C ARG A 59 -6.20 -13.70 -22.22
N ALA A 60 -6.91 -13.39 -21.15
CA ALA A 60 -6.80 -14.13 -19.90
C ALA A 60 -8.13 -14.81 -19.54
N LYS A 61 -8.06 -16.00 -18.92
CA LYS A 61 -9.24 -16.63 -18.31
C LYS A 61 -9.66 -15.87 -17.05
N VAL A 62 -8.68 -15.41 -16.28
CA VAL A 62 -8.83 -14.60 -15.07
C VAL A 62 -7.80 -13.47 -15.10
N LEU A 63 -8.22 -12.25 -14.78
CA LEU A 63 -7.36 -11.08 -14.68
C LEU A 63 -7.40 -10.51 -13.25
N ILE A 64 -6.24 -10.36 -12.64
CA ILE A 64 -6.09 -9.83 -11.28
C ILE A 64 -5.26 -8.53 -11.35
N GLY A 65 -5.88 -7.41 -11.02
CA GLY A 65 -5.21 -6.12 -10.97
C GLY A 65 -4.43 -5.92 -9.67
N CYS A 66 -3.10 -6.03 -9.78
CA CYS A 66 -2.13 -5.71 -8.73
C CYS A 66 -1.26 -4.49 -9.12
N ASP A 67 -1.80 -3.60 -9.96
CA ASP A 67 -1.13 -2.49 -10.63
C ASP A 67 -1.21 -1.14 -9.86
N GLY A 68 -1.60 -1.21 -8.58
CA GLY A 68 -1.38 -0.17 -7.59
C GLY A 68 -2.22 1.11 -7.76
N LEU A 69 -1.69 2.24 -7.31
CA LEU A 69 -2.41 3.51 -7.13
C LEU A 69 -3.10 4.06 -8.39
N TYR A 70 -2.57 3.73 -9.57
CA TYR A 70 -3.03 4.21 -10.88
C TYR A 70 -3.60 3.08 -11.74
N SER A 71 -4.18 2.09 -11.08
CA SER A 71 -4.62 0.82 -11.66
C SER A 71 -5.56 1.00 -12.85
N LYS A 72 -5.20 0.39 -13.98
CA LYS A 72 -6.03 0.28 -15.18
C LYS A 72 -7.14 -0.74 -14.98
N VAL A 73 -6.88 -1.78 -14.20
CA VAL A 73 -7.89 -2.80 -13.87
C VAL A 73 -8.97 -2.21 -12.96
N ALA A 74 -8.59 -1.43 -11.95
CA ALA A 74 -9.54 -0.71 -11.09
C ALA A 74 -10.43 0.26 -11.90
N ASN A 75 -9.85 0.96 -12.88
CA ASN A 75 -10.61 1.83 -13.77
C ASN A 75 -11.61 1.04 -14.63
N TYR A 76 -11.21 -0.12 -15.18
CA TYR A 76 -12.12 -1.02 -15.91
C TYR A 76 -13.30 -1.48 -15.04
N LEU A 77 -13.05 -1.74 -13.75
CA LEU A 77 -14.09 -2.09 -12.77
C LEU A 77 -14.97 -0.89 -12.34
N GLY A 78 -14.75 0.30 -12.91
CA GLY A 78 -15.52 1.50 -12.60
C GLY A 78 -15.19 2.16 -11.25
N LEU A 79 -14.05 1.82 -10.64
CA LEU A 79 -13.62 2.43 -9.39
C LEU A 79 -13.10 3.85 -9.66
N ARG A 80 -13.41 4.82 -8.78
CA ARG A 80 -12.90 6.19 -8.96
C ARG A 80 -11.38 6.24 -8.76
N PRO A 81 -10.70 7.25 -9.32
CA PRO A 81 -9.30 7.51 -8.98
C PRO A 81 -9.10 7.73 -7.49
N THR A 82 -7.94 7.33 -6.97
CA THR A 82 -7.56 7.57 -5.58
C THR A 82 -7.52 9.07 -5.27
N SER A 83 -7.90 9.46 -4.06
CA SER A 83 -7.85 10.84 -3.57
C SER A 83 -6.45 11.20 -3.07
N VAL A 84 -6.09 12.48 -3.15
CA VAL A 84 -4.81 13.01 -2.65
C VAL A 84 -4.94 13.31 -1.16
N SER A 85 -3.95 12.90 -0.37
CA SER A 85 -3.87 13.23 1.05
C SER A 85 -3.37 14.67 1.24
N ALA A 86 -3.82 15.32 2.31
CA ALA A 86 -3.27 16.60 2.78
C ALA A 86 -1.81 16.48 3.29
N VAL A 87 -1.28 15.25 3.36
CA VAL A 87 0.09 14.97 3.79
C VAL A 87 0.86 14.35 2.61
N GLY A 88 2.00 14.94 2.26
CA GLY A 88 3.04 14.31 1.45
C GLY A 88 4.06 13.60 2.34
N SER A 89 4.91 12.77 1.74
CA SER A 89 6.00 12.14 2.48
C SER A 89 7.31 12.21 1.71
N VAL A 90 8.35 12.68 2.40
CA VAL A 90 9.74 12.44 1.99
C VAL A 90 10.24 11.21 2.72
N ARG A 91 11.02 10.38 2.07
CA ARG A 91 11.66 9.21 2.66
C ARG A 91 13.04 9.01 2.10
N GLY A 92 13.89 8.34 2.86
CA GLY A 92 15.23 7.99 2.42
C GLY A 92 15.89 6.95 3.31
N LEU A 93 17.11 6.58 2.92
CA LEU A 93 17.97 5.68 3.64
C LEU A 93 19.25 6.41 4.04
N THR A 94 19.74 6.13 5.25
CA THR A 94 21.03 6.64 5.73
C THR A 94 21.92 5.48 6.09
N ASN A 95 23.11 5.45 5.50
CA ASN A 95 24.14 4.46 5.79
C ASN A 95 25.10 5.03 6.84
N TYR A 96 25.33 4.26 7.89
CA TYR A 96 26.29 4.51 8.95
C TYR A 96 27.36 3.39 8.88
N PRO A 97 28.46 3.56 8.12
CA PRO A 97 29.44 2.49 7.89
C PRO A 97 30.06 1.92 9.17
N LYS A 98 30.20 2.78 10.20
CA LYS A 98 30.70 2.44 11.54
C LYS A 98 29.61 1.97 12.51
N GLY A 99 28.39 1.77 12.02
CA GLY A 99 27.21 1.47 12.83
C GLY A 99 26.53 2.72 13.40
N HIS A 100 25.30 2.53 13.88
CA HIS A 100 24.52 3.56 14.57
C HIS A 100 24.09 3.11 15.98
N CYS A 101 23.81 4.06 16.87
CA CYS A 101 23.35 3.77 18.24
C CYS A 101 21.82 3.76 18.39
N PHE A 102 21.07 3.71 17.29
CA PHE A 102 19.61 3.72 17.37
C PHE A 102 19.06 2.36 17.83
N PRO A 103 18.12 2.33 18.79
CA PRO A 103 17.49 1.09 19.21
C PRO A 103 16.66 0.49 18.07
N SER A 104 16.49 -0.83 18.07
CA SER A 104 15.62 -1.60 17.15
C SER A 104 14.13 -1.31 17.39
N ALA A 105 13.74 -0.06 17.21
CA ALA A 105 12.40 0.45 17.45
C ALA A 105 12.01 1.49 16.39
N SER A 106 10.72 1.52 16.06
CA SER A 106 10.13 2.58 15.24
C SER A 106 9.84 3.80 16.11
N ILE A 107 10.55 4.91 15.85
CA ILE A 107 10.36 6.18 16.55
C ILE A 107 9.64 7.17 15.64
N ARG A 108 8.75 7.98 16.24
CA ARG A 108 8.05 9.09 15.59
C ARG A 108 8.17 10.32 16.48
N MET A 109 8.70 11.39 15.90
CA MET A 109 8.85 12.70 16.51
C MET A 109 7.84 13.61 15.85
N LYS A 110 7.00 14.29 16.62
CA LYS A 110 5.96 15.18 16.09
C LYS A 110 6.25 16.61 16.51
N ARG A 111 5.80 17.56 15.67
CA ARG A 111 5.71 18.98 16.01
C ARG A 111 4.37 19.52 15.52
N ASP A 112 3.80 20.45 16.27
CA ASP A 112 2.49 21.01 15.92
C ASP A 112 2.58 22.05 14.78
N HIS A 113 3.72 22.76 14.72
CA HIS A 113 3.97 23.87 13.82
C HIS A 113 4.97 23.52 12.71
N GLY A 114 4.84 24.18 11.56
CA GLY A 114 5.73 24.03 10.41
C GLY A 114 5.24 23.01 9.37
N VAL A 115 5.87 23.13 8.19
CA VAL A 115 5.62 22.31 6.99
C VAL A 115 5.90 20.83 7.27
N ALA A 116 7.03 20.53 7.90
CA ALA A 116 7.33 19.19 8.41
C ALA A 116 6.78 19.04 9.83
N ASN A 117 5.85 18.12 10.04
CA ASN A 117 5.18 17.93 11.34
C ASN A 117 5.39 16.53 11.93
N LEU A 118 6.03 15.65 11.17
CA LEU A 118 6.36 14.30 11.59
C LEU A 118 7.72 13.93 11.01
N VAL A 119 8.64 13.49 11.86
CA VAL A 119 9.86 12.78 11.44
C VAL A 119 9.83 11.40 12.08
N GLY A 120 10.09 10.38 11.28
CA GLY A 120 10.15 9.01 11.75
C GLY A 120 11.42 8.30 11.34
N ARG A 121 11.80 7.31 12.15
CA ARG A 121 12.99 6.50 11.95
C ARG A 121 12.70 5.04 12.28
N ILE A 122 13.21 4.13 11.46
CA ILE A 122 13.20 2.69 11.70
C ILE A 122 14.53 2.10 11.22
N PRO A 123 15.38 1.57 12.11
CA PRO A 123 16.55 0.81 11.69
C PRO A 123 16.18 -0.43 10.87
N ILE A 124 16.94 -0.70 9.81
CA ILE A 124 16.85 -1.93 8.99
C ILE A 124 17.87 -2.95 9.51
N ASN A 125 19.10 -2.50 9.77
CA ASN A 125 20.18 -3.28 10.37
C ASN A 125 21.16 -2.30 11.06
N ASP A 126 22.23 -2.80 11.67
CA ASP A 126 23.19 -2.01 12.47
C ASP A 126 23.82 -0.81 11.74
N LYS A 127 23.79 -0.81 10.40
CA LYS A 127 24.40 0.22 9.56
C LYS A 127 23.40 1.00 8.72
N LEU A 128 22.15 0.55 8.59
CA LEU A 128 21.20 1.12 7.65
C LEU A 128 19.91 1.52 8.34
N VAL A 129 19.53 2.79 8.12
CA VAL A 129 18.35 3.38 8.74
C VAL A 129 17.39 3.87 7.68
N TYR A 130 16.13 3.45 7.77
CA TYR A 130 15.02 4.07 7.04
C TYR A 130 14.46 5.24 7.83
N TRP A 131 14.22 6.36 7.15
CA TRP A 131 13.57 7.53 7.72
C TRP A 131 12.52 8.10 6.80
N PHE A 132 11.59 8.84 7.39
CA PHE A 132 10.54 9.53 6.67
C PHE A 132 10.18 10.85 7.34
N VAL A 133 9.72 11.80 6.53
CA VAL A 133 9.20 13.09 6.95
C VAL A 133 7.80 13.26 6.39
N GLY A 134 6.84 13.61 7.25
CA GLY A 134 5.49 14.02 6.85
C GLY A 134 5.47 15.51 6.54
N ILE A 135 4.98 15.85 5.35
CA ILE A 135 4.93 17.21 4.81
C ILE A 135 3.47 17.65 4.71
N LYS A 136 3.09 18.74 5.38
CA LYS A 136 1.75 19.33 5.25
C LYS A 136 1.65 20.04 3.89
N MET A 137 0.87 19.46 2.99
CA MET A 137 0.76 19.97 1.62
C MET A 137 0.13 21.37 1.55
N SER A 138 -0.73 21.72 2.50
CA SER A 138 -1.37 23.04 2.56
C SER A 138 -0.44 24.18 3.00
N GLN A 139 0.76 23.87 3.48
CA GLN A 139 1.76 24.85 3.94
C GLN A 139 2.98 24.91 3.02
N LEU A 140 2.96 24.17 1.91
CA LEU A 140 3.99 24.23 0.89
C LEU A 140 3.68 25.37 -0.09
N ASP A 141 4.67 26.24 -0.26
CA ASP A 141 4.66 27.21 -1.35
C ASP A 141 5.12 26.51 -2.63
N GLY A 142 4.15 26.03 -3.41
CA GLY A 142 4.39 25.38 -4.69
C GLY A 142 4.60 23.86 -4.63
N LYS A 143 5.25 23.32 -5.67
CA LYS A 143 5.47 21.87 -5.81
C LYS A 143 6.77 21.46 -5.12
N TYR A 144 6.72 20.35 -4.41
CA TYR A 144 7.94 19.71 -3.93
C TYR A 144 8.79 19.25 -5.13
N PRO A 145 10.13 19.38 -5.08
CA PRO A 145 11.00 18.93 -6.16
C PRO A 145 10.89 17.41 -6.37
N ASN A 146 11.28 16.97 -7.56
CA ASN A 146 11.40 15.54 -7.89
C ASN A 146 12.86 15.05 -7.88
N ASP A 147 13.82 15.96 -8.05
CA ASP A 147 15.24 15.62 -7.98
C ASP A 147 15.63 15.24 -6.54
N PRO A 148 16.29 14.10 -6.30
CA PRO A 148 16.58 13.64 -4.94
C PRO A 148 17.43 14.59 -4.10
N GLU A 149 18.37 15.31 -4.72
CA GLU A 149 19.23 16.27 -4.02
C GLU A 149 18.41 17.50 -3.61
N LEU A 150 17.60 18.04 -4.53
CA LEU A 150 16.67 19.15 -4.22
C LEU A 150 15.62 18.74 -3.18
N VAL A 151 15.09 17.52 -3.24
CA VAL A 151 14.17 16.97 -2.22
C VAL A 151 14.85 16.97 -0.85
N LYS A 152 16.09 16.50 -0.76
CA LYS A 152 16.85 16.47 0.48
C LYS A 152 17.10 17.88 1.02
N GLN A 153 17.54 18.81 0.17
CA GLN A 153 17.81 20.20 0.55
C GLN A 153 16.54 20.90 1.04
N GLU A 154 15.42 20.75 0.32
CA GLU A 154 14.14 21.32 0.72
C GLU A 154 13.63 20.70 2.03
N THR A 155 13.83 19.40 2.21
CA THR A 155 13.47 18.70 3.46
C THR A 155 14.23 19.27 4.65
N LEU A 156 15.54 19.51 4.50
CA LEU A 156 16.40 20.05 5.56
C LEU A 156 15.94 21.43 6.05
N LYS A 157 15.40 22.28 5.16
CA LYS A 157 14.82 23.58 5.54
C LYS A 157 13.62 23.43 6.46
N HIS A 158 12.81 22.39 6.28
CA HIS A 158 11.59 22.19 7.03
C HIS A 158 11.78 21.44 8.36
N VAL A 159 12.90 20.72 8.55
CA VAL A 159 13.14 19.89 9.76
C VAL A 159 13.99 20.57 10.83
N THR A 160 14.31 21.86 10.70
CA THR A 160 15.26 22.60 11.57
C THR A 160 14.95 22.59 13.07
N GLY A 161 13.70 22.44 13.48
CA GLY A 161 13.35 22.34 14.92
C GLY A 161 13.05 20.92 15.42
N PHE A 162 13.44 19.89 14.66
CA PHE A 162 13.50 18.52 15.16
C PHE A 162 14.84 18.27 15.88
N PRO A 163 14.97 17.19 16.67
CA PRO A 163 16.23 16.87 17.35
C PRO A 163 17.43 16.78 16.39
N ALA A 164 18.61 17.23 16.82
CA ALA A 164 19.81 17.30 15.99
C ALA A 164 20.16 15.97 15.29
N HIS A 165 19.97 14.84 15.96
CA HIS A 165 20.22 13.52 15.39
C HIS A 165 19.27 13.17 14.23
N ALA A 166 18.05 13.72 14.20
CA ALA A 166 17.11 13.50 13.11
C ALA A 166 17.51 14.32 11.87
N ILE A 167 17.97 15.55 12.08
CA ILE A 167 18.49 16.42 11.03
C ILE A 167 19.77 15.83 10.44
N GLU A 168 20.70 15.38 11.29
CA GLU A 168 21.95 14.72 10.88
C GLU A 168 21.70 13.47 10.04
N MET A 169 20.76 12.62 10.46
CA MET A 169 20.36 11.43 9.70
C MET A 169 19.86 11.78 8.30
N ILE A 170 19.02 12.81 8.15
CA ILE A 170 18.53 13.27 6.85
C ILE A 170 19.66 13.88 6.03
N ALA A 171 20.54 14.68 6.66
CA ALA A 171 21.68 15.31 5.99
C ALA A 171 22.71 14.30 5.46
N LYS A 172 22.91 13.17 6.17
CA LYS A 172 23.81 12.08 5.74
C LYS A 172 23.14 11.03 4.85
N SER A 173 21.87 11.21 4.50
CA SER A 173 21.15 10.25 3.68
C SER A 173 21.82 10.03 2.31
N ASN A 174 21.70 8.80 1.83
CA ASN A 174 22.07 8.44 0.46
C ASN A 174 21.07 9.14 -0.48
N VAL A 175 21.57 10.11 -1.24
CA VAL A 175 20.78 10.95 -2.14
C VAL A 175 19.95 10.12 -3.10
N GLY A 176 20.50 9.06 -3.71
CA GLY A 176 19.77 8.20 -4.64
C GLY A 176 18.60 7.40 -4.02
N SER A 177 18.49 7.37 -2.69
CA SER A 177 17.36 6.77 -1.98
C SER A 177 16.28 7.77 -1.58
N VAL A 178 16.57 9.07 -1.67
CA VAL A 178 15.67 10.13 -1.25
C VAL A 178 14.57 10.32 -2.30
N SER A 179 13.32 10.33 -1.85
CA SER A 179 12.18 10.54 -2.73
C SER A 179 11.05 11.24 -2.00
N PHE A 180 10.34 12.10 -2.72
CA PHE A 180 9.06 12.65 -2.30
C PHE A 180 7.92 11.88 -2.95
N ALA A 181 6.83 11.68 -2.20
CA ALA A 181 5.60 11.08 -2.71
C ALA A 181 4.38 11.86 -2.19
N HIS A 182 3.49 12.22 -3.12
CA HIS A 182 2.13 12.60 -2.77
C HIS A 182 1.38 11.36 -2.28
N LEU A 183 1.02 11.34 -1.00
CA LEU A 183 0.28 10.21 -0.46
C LEU A 183 -1.15 10.23 -1.01
N ARG A 184 -1.66 9.04 -1.33
CA ARG A 184 -3.00 8.84 -1.88
C ARG A 184 -3.75 7.81 -1.07
N TYR A 185 -5.07 7.86 -1.14
CA TYR A 185 -5.94 6.88 -0.51
C TYR A 185 -7.21 6.66 -1.33
N ARG A 186 -7.81 5.48 -1.21
CA ARG A 186 -9.16 5.23 -1.70
C ARG A 186 -10.18 5.63 -0.65
N LEU A 187 -11.27 6.23 -1.09
CA LEU A 187 -12.36 6.70 -0.23
C LEU A 187 -13.02 5.52 0.48
N GLN A 188 -13.31 5.68 1.77
CA GLN A 188 -13.74 4.57 2.63
C GLN A 188 -15.11 4.02 2.22
N TRP A 189 -16.00 4.87 1.69
CA TRP A 189 -17.30 4.42 1.17
C TRP A 189 -17.17 3.59 -0.12
N GLU A 190 -16.14 3.84 -0.94
CA GLU A 190 -15.87 2.98 -2.10
C GLU A 190 -15.39 1.60 -1.65
N ILE A 191 -14.55 1.53 -0.62
CA ILE A 191 -14.14 0.26 0.00
C ILE A 191 -15.38 -0.43 0.61
N MET A 192 -16.28 0.34 1.23
CA MET A 192 -17.48 -0.20 1.87
C MET A 192 -18.52 -0.73 0.90
N MET A 193 -18.71 -0.09 -0.26
CA MET A 193 -19.81 -0.41 -1.18
C MET A 193 -19.36 -0.96 -2.54
N GLY A 194 -18.06 -0.88 -2.87
CA GLY A 194 -17.54 -1.30 -4.17
C GLY A 194 -17.63 -2.81 -4.38
N LYS A 195 -17.94 -3.24 -5.62
CA LYS A 195 -17.99 -4.67 -5.98
C LYS A 195 -16.59 -5.28 -6.08
N PHE A 196 -15.60 -4.53 -6.57
CA PHE A 196 -14.20 -4.94 -6.75
C PHE A 196 -13.94 -6.11 -7.71
N TYR A 197 -14.97 -6.59 -8.41
CA TYR A 197 -14.83 -7.55 -9.49
C TYR A 197 -15.97 -7.39 -10.51
N LYS A 198 -15.74 -7.90 -11.73
CA LYS A 198 -16.71 -8.02 -12.83
C LYS A 198 -16.28 -9.19 -13.71
N GLY A 199 -17.14 -10.18 -13.90
CA GLY A 199 -16.77 -11.39 -14.64
C GLY A 199 -15.55 -12.04 -13.99
N SER A 200 -14.58 -12.40 -14.82
CA SER A 200 -13.31 -12.97 -14.37
C SER A 200 -12.21 -11.94 -14.09
N VAL A 201 -12.58 -10.68 -13.80
CA VAL A 201 -11.66 -9.58 -13.46
C VAL A 201 -11.84 -9.13 -12.01
N THR A 202 -10.75 -9.01 -11.24
CA THR A 202 -10.74 -8.48 -9.87
C THR A 202 -9.50 -7.63 -9.56
N VAL A 203 -9.40 -7.02 -8.37
CA VAL A 203 -8.26 -6.22 -7.91
C VAL A 203 -7.83 -6.56 -6.48
N LEU A 204 -6.52 -6.48 -6.22
CA LEU A 204 -5.88 -6.70 -4.90
C LEU A 204 -4.96 -5.53 -4.55
N GLY A 205 -4.57 -5.43 -3.27
CA GLY A 205 -3.57 -4.45 -2.82
C GLY A 205 -3.99 -3.00 -3.07
N ASP A 206 -3.03 -2.13 -3.37
CA ASP A 206 -3.27 -0.69 -3.56
C ASP A 206 -4.30 -0.38 -4.67
N ALA A 207 -4.48 -1.26 -5.67
CA ALA A 207 -5.54 -1.10 -6.68
C ALA A 207 -6.93 -1.15 -6.04
N MET A 208 -7.13 -2.06 -5.09
CA MET A 208 -8.35 -2.21 -4.30
C MET A 208 -8.43 -1.14 -3.20
N HIS A 209 -7.36 -0.91 -2.44
CA HIS A 209 -7.48 -0.28 -1.13
C HIS A 209 -6.33 0.63 -0.69
N ALA A 210 -5.70 1.32 -1.66
CA ALA A 210 -4.72 2.37 -1.40
C ALA A 210 -5.03 3.16 -0.11
N MET A 211 -4.04 3.24 0.79
CA MET A 211 -4.21 3.91 2.08
C MET A 211 -2.94 4.65 2.49
N GLY A 212 -3.09 5.63 3.39
CA GLY A 212 -1.94 6.36 3.93
C GLY A 212 -0.99 5.43 4.72
N PRO A 213 0.33 5.64 4.68
CA PRO A 213 1.32 4.78 5.31
C PRO A 213 1.40 4.92 6.85
N PHE A 214 0.47 5.65 7.47
CA PHE A 214 0.55 6.06 8.87
C PHE A 214 0.50 4.89 9.88
N LEU A 215 -0.12 3.78 9.47
CA LEU A 215 -0.13 2.51 10.20
C LEU A 215 0.92 1.51 9.71
N GLY A 216 1.57 1.76 8.57
CA GLY A 216 2.50 0.81 7.96
C GLY A 216 1.87 -0.52 7.52
N GLN A 217 0.56 -0.55 7.28
CA GLN A 217 -0.18 -1.79 7.03
C GLN A 217 -0.48 -2.07 5.56
N GLY A 218 -0.26 -1.15 4.62
CA GLY A 218 -0.63 -1.37 3.21
C GLY A 218 0.06 -2.60 2.59
N GLY A 219 1.35 -2.80 2.86
CA GLY A 219 2.09 -3.98 2.42
C GLY A 219 1.57 -5.28 3.05
N SER A 220 1.39 -5.29 4.38
CA SER A 220 0.82 -6.42 5.11
C SER A 220 -0.57 -6.78 4.61
N ALA A 221 -1.44 -5.79 4.40
CA ALA A 221 -2.79 -5.97 3.87
C ALA A 221 -2.76 -6.58 2.46
N THR A 222 -1.78 -6.23 1.62
CA THR A 222 -1.61 -6.83 0.28
C THR A 222 -1.20 -8.30 0.37
N LEU A 223 -0.34 -8.67 1.33
CA LEU A 223 0.02 -10.07 1.55
C LEU A 223 -1.16 -10.88 2.14
N GLU A 224 -1.91 -10.28 3.06
CA GLU A 224 -3.18 -10.84 3.56
C GLU A 224 -4.17 -11.09 2.41
N ASP A 225 -4.28 -10.15 1.45
CA ASP A 225 -5.14 -10.33 0.27
C ASP A 225 -4.68 -11.51 -0.57
N ALA A 226 -3.37 -11.66 -0.81
CA ALA A 226 -2.84 -12.75 -1.62
C ALA A 226 -3.20 -14.13 -1.03
N VAL A 227 -3.09 -14.29 0.30
CA VAL A 227 -3.47 -15.53 1.00
C VAL A 227 -4.97 -15.79 0.88
N VAL A 228 -5.79 -14.81 1.25
CA VAL A 228 -7.25 -14.96 1.24
C VAL A 228 -7.77 -15.19 -0.17
N PHE A 229 -7.24 -14.47 -1.15
CA PHE A 229 -7.61 -14.63 -2.55
C PHE A 229 -7.24 -16.02 -3.06
N ALA A 230 -6.00 -16.47 -2.86
CA ALA A 230 -5.54 -17.76 -3.34
C ALA A 230 -6.33 -18.92 -2.69
N ARG A 231 -6.66 -18.82 -1.40
CA ARG A 231 -7.52 -19.79 -0.71
C ARG A 231 -8.93 -19.86 -1.31
N ASN A 232 -9.61 -18.71 -1.46
CA ASN A 232 -10.97 -18.66 -2.01
C ASN A 232 -11.00 -19.17 -3.46
N MET A 233 -10.00 -18.79 -4.27
CA MET A 233 -9.85 -19.30 -5.64
C MET A 233 -9.59 -20.80 -5.68
N GLY A 234 -8.65 -21.30 -4.87
CA GLY A 234 -8.33 -22.72 -4.80
C GLY A 234 -9.55 -23.57 -4.40
N GLN A 235 -10.31 -23.13 -3.40
CA GLN A 235 -11.53 -23.83 -2.96
C GLN A 235 -12.62 -23.89 -4.03
N LYS A 236 -12.77 -22.86 -4.86
CA LYS A 236 -13.83 -22.82 -5.88
C LYS A 236 -13.43 -23.47 -7.20
N ILE A 237 -12.14 -23.39 -7.56
CA ILE A 237 -11.62 -23.90 -8.83
C ILE A 237 -11.17 -25.37 -8.73
N LEU A 238 -10.50 -25.78 -7.64
CA LEU A 238 -9.97 -27.15 -7.53
C LEU A 238 -11.04 -28.18 -7.18
N TYR A 239 -12.08 -27.80 -6.42
CA TYR A 239 -13.17 -28.70 -6.04
C TYR A 239 -14.24 -28.89 -7.14
N SER A 240 -13.99 -28.44 -8.38
CA SER A 240 -14.96 -28.61 -9.46
C SER A 240 -14.97 -30.00 -10.08
N GLY A 241 -13.89 -30.79 -9.98
CA GLY A 241 -13.83 -32.17 -10.49
C GLY A 241 -14.16 -32.33 -11.98
N GLN A 242 -14.38 -31.24 -12.72
CA GLN A 242 -14.77 -31.21 -14.12
C GLN A 242 -13.55 -30.86 -14.96
N SER A 243 -12.92 -31.91 -15.46
CA SER A 243 -11.91 -31.85 -16.51
C SER A 243 -12.62 -31.93 -17.87
N ASP A 244 -12.16 -31.17 -18.86
CA ASP A 244 -12.51 -31.45 -20.25
C ASP A 244 -11.92 -32.80 -20.70
N GLU A 245 -12.28 -33.26 -21.90
CA GLU A 245 -11.78 -34.52 -22.48
C GLU A 245 -10.23 -34.56 -22.62
N GLY A 246 -9.55 -33.41 -22.47
CA GLY A 246 -8.10 -33.27 -22.48
C GLY A 246 -7.45 -33.09 -21.10
N GLY A 247 -8.20 -33.21 -20.00
CA GLY A 247 -7.69 -33.10 -18.64
C GLY A 247 -7.51 -31.66 -18.11
N GLN A 248 -7.92 -30.63 -18.86
CA GLN A 248 -7.91 -29.25 -18.38
C GLN A 248 -9.17 -28.95 -17.57
N GLN A 249 -8.99 -28.32 -16.40
CA GLN A 249 -10.12 -27.85 -15.59
C GLN A 249 -10.93 -26.81 -16.37
N ILE A 250 -12.23 -27.09 -16.54
CA ILE A 250 -13.19 -26.13 -17.08
C ILE A 250 -13.46 -25.11 -15.98
N MET A 251 -13.01 -23.87 -16.18
CA MET A 251 -13.30 -22.78 -15.25
C MET A 251 -14.71 -22.27 -15.51
N ASN A 252 -15.65 -22.59 -14.61
CA ASN A 252 -17.00 -22.02 -14.63
C ASN A 252 -16.92 -20.53 -14.20
N PRO A 253 -17.36 -19.57 -15.04
CA PRO A 253 -17.38 -18.15 -14.73
C PRO A 253 -18.13 -17.80 -13.43
N GLU A 254 -19.24 -18.49 -13.14
CA GLU A 254 -20.01 -18.26 -11.91
C GLU A 254 -19.18 -18.58 -10.66
N ARG A 255 -18.40 -19.67 -10.69
CA ARG A 255 -17.52 -20.05 -9.58
C ARG A 255 -16.36 -19.08 -9.39
N ILE A 256 -15.87 -18.48 -10.47
CA ILE A 256 -14.86 -17.41 -10.38
C ILE A 256 -15.46 -16.19 -9.67
N GLU A 257 -16.65 -15.76 -10.08
CA GLU A 257 -17.33 -14.64 -9.42
C GLU A 257 -17.65 -14.92 -7.95
N GLU A 258 -18.08 -16.14 -7.62
CA GLU A 258 -18.28 -16.57 -6.23
C GLU A 258 -16.99 -16.49 -5.41
N ALA A 259 -15.86 -16.95 -5.97
CA ALA A 259 -14.56 -16.87 -5.30
C ALA A 259 -14.16 -15.41 -5.04
N PHE A 260 -14.38 -14.53 -6.01
CA PHE A 260 -14.10 -13.10 -5.86
C PHE A 260 -15.00 -12.44 -4.83
N ASP A 261 -16.29 -12.74 -4.84
CA ASP A 261 -17.24 -12.22 -3.86
C ASP A 261 -16.88 -12.65 -2.44
N GLN A 262 -16.52 -13.93 -2.24
CA GLN A 262 -16.07 -14.44 -0.94
C GLN A 262 -14.78 -13.75 -0.47
N TYR A 263 -13.79 -13.62 -1.36
CA TYR A 263 -12.55 -12.87 -1.08
C TYR A 263 -12.87 -11.42 -0.64
N VAL A 264 -13.69 -10.69 -1.42
CA VAL A 264 -14.02 -9.30 -1.12
C VAL A 264 -14.77 -9.21 0.21
N LYS A 265 -15.75 -10.08 0.47
CA LYS A 265 -16.51 -10.10 1.73
C LYS A 265 -15.61 -10.34 2.94
N GLU A 266 -14.68 -11.29 2.85
CA GLU A 266 -13.75 -11.60 3.93
C GLU A 266 -12.81 -10.42 4.24
N ARG A 267 -12.32 -9.74 3.19
CA ARG A 267 -11.35 -8.65 3.32
C ARG A 267 -11.98 -7.31 3.68
N ARG A 268 -13.23 -7.05 3.29
CA ARG A 268 -13.89 -5.73 3.37
C ARG A 268 -13.76 -5.07 4.74
N ASN A 269 -14.17 -5.77 5.80
CA ASN A 269 -14.13 -5.21 7.15
C ASN A 269 -12.71 -4.89 7.63
N ARG A 270 -11.75 -5.77 7.34
CA ARG A 270 -10.34 -5.57 7.67
C ARG A 270 -9.79 -4.32 6.98
N ILE A 271 -10.05 -4.19 5.68
CA ILE A 271 -9.55 -3.09 4.87
C ILE A 271 -10.20 -1.75 5.23
N ILE A 272 -11.51 -1.71 5.47
CA ILE A 272 -12.20 -0.48 5.91
C ILE A 272 -11.59 0.04 7.21
N ARG A 273 -11.37 -0.83 8.19
CA ARG A 273 -10.79 -0.43 9.49
C ARG A 273 -9.39 0.14 9.33
N LEU A 274 -8.53 -0.52 8.53
CA LEU A 274 -7.18 -0.03 8.25
C LEU A 274 -7.20 1.33 7.52
N SER A 275 -7.99 1.43 6.44
CA SER A 275 -8.09 2.64 5.63
C SER A 275 -8.65 3.81 6.43
N LEU A 276 -9.70 3.58 7.22
CA LEU A 276 -10.30 4.61 8.08
C LEU A 276 -9.30 5.09 9.14
N GLN A 277 -8.67 4.17 9.88
CA GLN A 277 -7.71 4.54 10.91
C GLN A 277 -6.50 5.29 10.32
N ALA A 278 -5.97 4.83 9.19
CA ALA A 278 -4.90 5.53 8.47
C ALA A 278 -5.35 6.93 8.02
N HIS A 279 -6.56 7.05 7.47
CA HIS A 279 -7.10 8.34 7.03
C HIS A 279 -7.27 9.33 8.19
N LEU A 280 -7.82 8.90 9.33
CA LEU A 280 -7.97 9.75 10.52
C LEU A 280 -6.62 10.27 11.03
N ILE A 281 -5.58 9.41 11.05
CA ILE A 281 -4.22 9.86 11.39
C ILE A 281 -3.70 10.87 10.36
N GLY A 282 -3.97 10.64 9.06
CA GLY A 282 -3.66 11.58 8.00
C GLY A 282 -4.34 12.94 8.18
N VAL A 283 -5.62 12.96 8.60
CA VAL A 283 -6.36 14.19 8.91
C VAL A 283 -5.70 14.95 10.07
N ILE A 284 -5.32 14.25 11.14
CA ILE A 284 -4.64 14.87 12.30
C ILE A 284 -3.33 15.53 11.88
N LEU A 285 -2.56 14.88 11.01
CA LEU A 285 -1.27 15.37 10.55
C LEU A 285 -1.42 16.47 9.48
N GLY A 286 -2.37 16.36 8.56
CA GLY A 286 -2.46 17.23 7.39
C GLY A 286 -3.41 18.41 7.51
N SER A 287 -4.45 18.32 8.34
CA SER A 287 -5.51 19.35 8.38
C SER A 287 -5.05 20.64 9.06
N THR A 288 -5.57 21.77 8.60
CA THR A 288 -5.49 23.06 9.30
C THR A 288 -6.68 23.28 10.24
N SER A 289 -7.79 22.56 10.05
CA SER A 289 -9.00 22.70 10.85
C SER A 289 -8.90 21.98 12.20
N SER A 290 -8.97 22.74 13.30
CA SER A 290 -9.00 22.21 14.66
C SER A 290 -10.23 21.33 14.92
N VAL A 291 -11.38 21.66 14.33
CA VAL A 291 -12.61 20.86 14.45
C VAL A 291 -12.42 19.49 13.78
N ALA A 292 -11.87 19.45 12.56
CA ALA A 292 -11.62 18.19 11.86
C ALA A 292 -10.62 17.30 12.64
N LYS A 293 -9.58 17.90 13.23
CA LYS A 293 -8.63 17.18 14.10
C LYS A 293 -9.31 16.62 15.34
N PHE A 294 -10.13 17.42 16.00
CA PHE A 294 -10.86 17.00 17.20
C PHE A 294 -11.78 15.81 16.89
N ILE A 295 -12.58 15.89 15.82
CA ILE A 295 -13.42 14.78 15.36
C ILE A 295 -12.57 13.54 15.07
N ALA A 296 -11.45 13.69 14.37
CA ALA A 296 -10.59 12.56 14.04
C ALA A 296 -10.00 11.88 15.29
N VAL A 297 -9.54 12.67 16.26
CA VAL A 297 -9.06 12.16 17.55
C VAL A 297 -10.17 11.46 18.32
N PHE A 298 -11.37 12.05 18.38
CA PHE A 298 -12.52 11.47 19.05
C PHE A 298 -12.90 10.10 18.45
N ILE A 299 -12.96 9.99 17.12
CA ILE A 299 -13.24 8.71 16.44
C ILE A 299 -12.13 7.68 16.73
N LEU A 300 -10.86 8.10 16.72
CA LEU A 300 -9.74 7.19 17.04
C LEU A 300 -9.85 6.66 18.48
N LEU A 301 -10.17 7.52 19.45
CA LEU A 301 -10.28 7.11 20.86
C LEU A 301 -11.51 6.24 21.13
N THR A 302 -12.59 6.39 20.34
CA THR A 302 -13.84 5.65 20.54
C THR A 302 -13.88 4.33 19.78
N VAL A 303 -13.52 4.34 18.49
CA VAL A 303 -13.60 3.17 17.58
C VAL A 303 -12.32 2.33 17.61
N PHE A 304 -11.15 2.97 17.82
CA PHE A 304 -9.83 2.32 17.76
C PHE A 304 -9.12 2.35 19.12
N ARG A 305 -9.85 1.94 20.18
CA ARG A 305 -9.36 1.91 21.58
C ARG A 305 -8.04 1.15 21.74
N ASP A 306 -7.94 -0.06 21.20
CA ASP A 306 -6.65 -0.77 21.08
C ASP A 306 -5.92 -0.30 19.83
N GLN A 307 -4.99 0.64 20.00
CA GLN A 307 -4.19 1.18 18.91
C GLN A 307 -3.29 0.12 18.24
N SER A 308 -3.02 -1.00 18.90
CA SER A 308 -2.20 -2.10 18.37
C SER A 308 -3.03 -3.21 17.72
N ALA A 309 -4.36 -3.18 17.81
CA ALA A 309 -5.23 -4.24 17.30
C ALA A 309 -5.02 -4.50 15.80
N HIS A 310 -4.64 -3.47 15.03
CA HIS A 310 -4.36 -3.61 13.60
C HIS A 310 -3.22 -4.59 13.29
N SER A 311 -2.32 -4.85 14.26
CA SER A 311 -1.19 -5.80 14.14
C SER A 311 -1.54 -7.22 14.56
N LYS A 312 -2.69 -7.44 15.19
CA LYS A 312 -3.17 -8.74 15.68
C LYS A 312 -4.27 -9.27 14.76
N TYR A 313 -3.96 -9.42 13.48
CA TYR A 313 -4.91 -9.93 12.50
C TYR A 313 -4.37 -11.23 11.90
N ASP A 314 -5.20 -12.27 11.94
CA ASP A 314 -4.93 -13.56 11.32
C ASP A 314 -5.80 -13.68 10.06
N CYS A 315 -5.18 -13.78 8.89
CA CYS A 315 -5.88 -14.02 7.62
C CYS A 315 -6.19 -15.51 7.37
N GLY A 316 -5.85 -16.37 8.33
CA GLY A 316 -5.91 -17.82 8.22
C GLY A 316 -4.76 -18.37 7.37
N LYS A 317 -4.84 -19.67 7.10
CA LYS A 317 -3.84 -20.39 6.29
C LYS A 317 -4.20 -20.35 4.81
N LEU A 318 -3.17 -20.53 3.96
CA LEU A 318 -3.33 -20.85 2.54
C LEU A 318 -3.79 -22.31 2.41
#